data_AF-A0A0F6WAL9-F1
#
_entry.id   AF-A0A0F6WAL9-F1
#
_cell.length_a   1.000
_cell.length_b   1.000
_cell.length_c   1.000
_cell.angle_alpha   90.00
_cell.angle_beta   90.00
_cell.angle_gamma   90.00
#
_symmetry.space_group_name_H-M   'P 1'
#
loop_
_entity.id
_entity.type
_entity.pdbx_description
1 polymer ?
#
loop_
_entity_poly.entity_id
_entity_poly.type
_entity_poly.pdbx_seq_one_letter_code
_entity_poly.pdbx_strand_id
1 'polypeptide(L)'
;MTRTWMTLIGAIVVAGATLPGCGDDGARPYDLCIDTSDCTTETDGCSIISTASSTAGICTNNCGSDLDCPRDIRGDVGACLSLSGSAFVCFERCFDDFDCPSNFLCTPTAGGASELICLPP
;
A
#
# COMPACT_ATOMS: atom_id res chain seq x y z
N MET A 1 26.28 17.79 -68.38
CA MET A 1 26.67 16.68 -67.47
C MET A 1 26.06 16.96 -66.11
N THR A 2 24.83 16.48 -65.90
CA THR A 2 23.96 16.77 -64.76
C THR A 2 24.17 15.70 -63.68
N ARG A 3 24.63 16.10 -62.49
CA ARG A 3 24.69 15.24 -61.30
C ARG A 3 23.63 15.71 -60.30
N THR A 4 22.45 15.13 -60.43
CA THR A 4 21.34 15.27 -59.47
C THR A 4 21.64 14.36 -58.28
N TRP A 5 21.99 14.93 -57.13
CA TRP A 5 22.11 14.20 -55.87
C TRP A 5 20.73 14.17 -55.22
N MET A 6 20.08 13.00 -55.24
CA MET A 6 18.86 12.74 -54.48
C MET A 6 19.24 12.38 -53.04
N THR A 7 19.04 13.31 -52.12
CA THR A 7 19.16 13.08 -50.68
C THR A 7 17.91 12.35 -50.19
N LEU A 8 18.05 11.06 -49.88
CA LEU A 8 17.03 10.25 -49.21
C LEU A 8 16.86 10.75 -47.76
N ILE A 9 15.74 11.42 -47.49
CA ILE A 9 15.29 11.72 -46.12
C ILE A 9 14.69 10.43 -45.57
N GLY A 10 15.48 9.69 -44.79
CA GLY A 10 15.01 8.54 -44.03
C GLY A 10 14.10 9.02 -42.90
N ALA A 11 12.81 8.76 -43.02
CA ALA A 11 11.86 8.90 -41.93
C ALA A 11 12.18 7.84 -40.86
N ILE A 12 12.79 8.27 -39.76
CA ILE A 12 12.89 7.45 -38.54
C ILE A 12 11.47 7.38 -37.95
N VAL A 13 10.80 6.26 -38.17
CA VAL A 13 9.61 5.90 -37.42
C VAL A 13 10.06 5.60 -36.00
N VAL A 14 9.88 6.56 -35.09
CA VAL A 14 9.99 6.31 -33.65
C VAL A 14 8.79 5.44 -33.29
N ALA A 15 9.02 4.13 -33.29
CA ALA A 15 8.11 3.19 -32.66
C ALA A 15 8.09 3.53 -31.17
N GLY A 16 7.08 4.30 -30.75
CA GLY A 16 6.74 4.47 -29.34
C GLY A 16 6.40 3.10 -28.79
N ALA A 17 7.36 2.49 -28.09
CA ALA A 17 7.10 1.37 -27.22
C ALA A 17 6.12 1.87 -26.15
N THR A 18 4.83 1.61 -26.35
CA THR A 18 3.88 1.60 -25.25
C THR A 18 4.34 0.48 -24.34
N LEU A 19 5.13 0.83 -23.32
CA LEU A 19 5.31 -0.04 -22.18
C LEU A 19 3.89 -0.43 -21.72
N PRO A 20 3.60 -1.72 -21.50
CA PRO A 20 2.40 -2.06 -20.75
C PRO A 20 2.49 -1.24 -19.48
N GLY A 21 1.53 -0.34 -19.28
CA GLY A 21 1.36 0.27 -17.97
C GLY A 21 1.36 -0.90 -17.00
N CYS A 22 2.28 -0.90 -16.05
CA CYS A 22 2.13 -1.72 -14.86
C CYS A 22 0.70 -1.43 -14.41
N GLY A 23 -0.20 -2.40 -14.55
CA GLY A 23 -1.53 -2.26 -13.97
C GLY A 23 -1.26 -2.01 -12.51
N ASP A 24 -1.58 -0.80 -12.04
CA ASP A 24 -1.63 -0.54 -10.61
C ASP A 24 -2.76 -1.43 -10.11
N ASP A 25 -2.45 -2.68 -9.75
CA ASP A 25 -3.38 -3.62 -9.12
C ASP A 25 -3.82 -3.10 -7.73
N GLY A 26 -3.35 -1.91 -7.33
CA GLY A 26 -3.50 -1.28 -6.04
C GLY A 26 -2.42 -1.75 -5.05
N ALA A 27 -2.21 -0.93 -4.03
CA ALA A 27 -1.56 -1.28 -2.79
C ALA A 27 -2.39 -2.35 -2.06
N ARG A 28 -1.68 -3.32 -1.50
CA ARG A 28 -2.27 -4.49 -0.82
C ARG A 28 -2.79 -4.09 0.55
N PRO A 29 -3.53 -4.99 1.23
CA PRO A 29 -3.80 -4.79 2.64
C PRO A 29 -2.53 -4.43 3.41
N TYR A 30 -2.65 -3.42 4.26
CA TYR A 30 -1.64 -2.86 5.14
C TYR A 30 -0.55 -2.01 4.49
N ASP A 31 -0.51 -1.91 3.16
CA ASP A 31 0.40 -1.00 2.44
C ASP A 31 -0.09 0.47 2.52
N LEU A 32 0.83 1.41 2.25
CA LEU A 32 0.53 2.85 2.22
C LEU A 32 -0.45 3.22 1.12
N CYS A 33 -1.28 4.22 1.40
CA CYS A 33 -2.13 4.87 0.42
C CYS A 33 -2.28 6.37 0.70
N ILE A 34 -2.66 7.11 -0.34
CA ILE A 34 -3.04 8.51 -0.28
C ILE A 34 -4.58 8.60 -0.35
N ASP A 35 -5.21 7.80 -1.20
CA ASP A 35 -6.66 7.71 -1.32
C ASP A 35 -7.15 6.28 -1.62
N THR A 36 -8.47 6.09 -1.67
CA THR A 36 -9.09 4.77 -1.85
C THR A 36 -8.77 4.12 -3.19
N SER A 37 -8.42 4.89 -4.22
CA SER A 37 -8.07 4.34 -5.54
C SER A 37 -6.68 3.74 -5.58
N ASP A 38 -5.85 4.06 -4.59
CA ASP A 38 -4.55 3.42 -4.41
C ASP A 38 -4.69 1.99 -3.89
N CYS A 39 -5.83 1.55 -3.36
CA CYS A 39 -5.97 0.24 -2.73
C CYS A 39 -6.52 -0.84 -3.67
N THR A 40 -6.11 -2.09 -3.45
CA THR A 40 -6.74 -3.23 -4.15
C THR A 40 -8.20 -3.41 -3.72
N THR A 41 -8.95 -4.18 -4.50
CA THR A 41 -10.32 -4.56 -4.13
C THR A 41 -10.41 -5.52 -2.93
N GLU A 42 -9.26 -5.93 -2.37
CA GLU A 42 -9.22 -6.77 -1.16
C GLU A 42 -9.39 -5.93 0.12
N THR A 43 -9.35 -4.59 0.00
CA THR A 43 -9.61 -3.68 1.12
C THR A 43 -10.85 -2.82 0.97
N ASP A 44 -11.34 -2.30 2.09
CA ASP A 44 -12.48 -1.36 2.10
C ASP A 44 -12.03 0.04 1.61
N GLY A 45 -10.74 0.32 1.66
CA GLY A 45 -10.11 1.52 1.10
C GLY A 45 -8.98 2.07 1.95
N CYS A 46 -8.64 3.32 1.70
CA CYS A 46 -7.57 4.03 2.40
C CYS A 46 -8.07 4.66 3.70
N SER A 47 -7.65 4.11 4.84
CA SER A 47 -7.96 4.66 6.16
C SER A 47 -6.80 5.51 6.69
N ILE A 48 -7.11 6.73 7.11
CA ILE A 48 -6.11 7.63 7.70
C ILE A 48 -5.92 7.30 9.18
N ILE A 49 -4.73 6.83 9.53
CA ILE A 49 -4.34 6.50 10.90
C ILE A 49 -3.42 7.59 11.43
N SER A 50 -3.79 8.14 12.59
CA SER A 50 -2.99 9.13 13.32
C SER A 50 -2.42 8.52 14.59
N THR A 51 -1.11 8.59 14.74
CA THR A 51 -0.37 8.27 15.96
C THR A 51 0.01 9.57 16.69
N ALA A 52 0.74 9.48 17.79
CA ALA A 52 1.21 10.68 18.50
C ALA A 52 2.23 11.51 17.70
N SER A 53 2.91 10.87 16.73
CA SER A 53 4.07 11.40 16.02
C SER A 53 3.82 11.60 14.52
N SER A 54 2.95 10.79 13.89
CA SER A 54 2.67 10.90 12.45
C SER A 54 1.22 10.62 12.10
N THR A 55 0.89 10.84 10.83
CA THR A 55 -0.38 10.44 10.23
C THR A 55 -0.10 9.89 8.83
N ALA A 56 -0.66 8.73 8.50
CA ALA A 56 -0.54 8.14 7.18
C ALA A 56 -1.82 7.37 6.80
N GLY A 57 -2.05 7.23 5.49
CA GLY A 57 -3.10 6.38 4.95
C GLY A 57 -2.63 4.93 4.82
N ILE A 58 -3.50 3.99 5.18
CA ILE A 58 -3.27 2.55 5.06
C ILE A 58 -4.44 1.91 4.35
N CYS A 59 -4.17 1.03 3.38
CA CYS A 59 -5.18 0.18 2.77
C CYS A 59 -5.65 -0.86 3.79
N THR A 60 -6.87 -0.73 4.31
CA THR A 60 -7.36 -1.62 5.37
C THR A 60 -8.88 -1.76 5.33
N ASN A 61 -9.40 -2.63 6.18
CA ASN A 61 -10.81 -3.01 6.24
C ASN A 61 -11.34 -2.67 7.63
N ASN A 62 -12.63 -2.35 7.68
CA ASN A 62 -13.36 -2.34 8.93
C ASN A 62 -13.57 -3.78 9.39
N CYS A 63 -13.58 -4.01 10.70
CA CYS A 63 -13.66 -5.35 11.25
C CYS A 63 -14.50 -5.41 12.53
N GLY A 64 -15.07 -6.58 12.80
CA GLY A 64 -15.69 -6.91 14.10
C GLY A 64 -14.80 -7.84 14.94
N SER A 65 -13.89 -8.55 14.29
CA SER A 65 -12.95 -9.51 14.87
C SER A 65 -11.73 -9.70 13.97
N ASP A 66 -10.65 -10.29 14.50
CA ASP A 66 -9.43 -10.58 13.72
C ASP A 66 -9.72 -11.45 12.49
N LEU A 67 -10.75 -12.31 12.53
CA LEU A 67 -11.11 -13.17 11.39
C LEU A 67 -11.66 -12.40 10.19
N ASP A 68 -12.11 -11.17 10.40
CA ASP A 68 -12.57 -10.28 9.33
C ASP A 68 -11.38 -9.62 8.61
N CYS A 69 -10.17 -9.70 9.18
CA CYS A 69 -9.01 -9.02 8.65
C CYS A 69 -8.33 -9.82 7.52
N PRO A 70 -7.91 -9.12 6.45
CA PRO A 70 -7.16 -9.75 5.38
C PRO A 70 -5.84 -10.32 5.91
N ARG A 71 -5.29 -11.30 5.18
CA ARG A 71 -3.97 -11.83 5.50
C ARG A 71 -2.89 -10.91 4.93
N ASP A 72 -1.80 -10.78 5.65
CA ASP A 72 -0.63 -10.05 5.18
C ASP A 72 0.17 -10.83 4.13
N ILE A 73 1.31 -10.27 3.69
CA ILE A 73 2.20 -10.93 2.72
C ILE A 73 2.80 -12.25 3.24
N ARG A 74 2.88 -12.42 4.56
CA ARG A 74 3.40 -13.63 5.23
C ARG A 74 2.30 -14.67 5.43
N GLY A 75 1.05 -14.31 5.19
CA GLY A 75 -0.13 -15.15 5.35
C GLY A 75 -0.74 -15.11 6.75
N ASP A 76 -0.28 -14.21 7.62
CA ASP A 76 -0.80 -14.03 8.97
C ASP A 76 -2.06 -13.18 8.98
N VAL A 77 -2.99 -13.50 9.87
CA VAL A 77 -4.26 -12.76 10.01
C VAL A 77 -3.99 -11.44 10.74
N GLY A 78 -4.54 -10.34 10.23
CA GLY A 78 -4.43 -9.04 10.90
C GLY A 78 -5.11 -8.98 12.27
N ALA A 79 -4.86 -7.89 12.98
CA ALA A 79 -5.48 -7.58 14.26
C ALA A 79 -6.62 -6.59 14.07
N CYS A 80 -7.81 -6.90 14.60
CA CYS A 80 -8.94 -6.01 14.58
C CYS A 80 -8.95 -5.09 15.80
N LEU A 81 -8.55 -3.84 15.61
CA LEU A 81 -8.30 -2.91 16.72
C LEU A 81 -8.92 -1.55 16.48
N SER A 82 -9.21 -0.86 17.58
CA SER A 82 -9.62 0.55 17.58
C SER A 82 -8.52 1.38 18.25
N LEU A 83 -7.94 2.31 17.49
CA LEU A 83 -6.99 3.27 18.03
C LEU A 83 -7.75 4.53 18.49
N SER A 84 -7.51 4.93 19.74
CA SER A 84 -8.04 6.18 20.32
C SER A 84 -9.57 6.32 20.26
N GLY A 85 -10.31 5.21 20.33
CA GLY A 85 -11.78 5.21 20.30
C GLY A 85 -12.38 5.41 18.90
N SER A 86 -11.58 5.23 17.85
CA SER A 86 -12.04 5.25 16.45
C SER A 86 -12.81 3.97 16.09
N ALA A 87 -13.28 3.87 14.84
CA ALA A 87 -13.80 2.61 14.33
C ALA A 87 -12.76 1.48 14.43
N PHE A 88 -13.23 0.24 14.56
CA PHE A 88 -12.37 -0.93 14.49
C PHE A 88 -11.94 -1.16 13.05
N VAL A 89 -10.62 -1.19 12.84
CA VAL A 89 -10.00 -1.45 11.54
C VAL A 89 -8.87 -2.47 11.70
N CYS A 90 -8.49 -3.09 10.59
CA CYS A 90 -7.45 -4.10 10.59
C CYS A 90 -6.05 -3.48 10.59
N PHE A 91 -5.15 -4.06 11.37
CA PHE A 91 -3.73 -3.72 11.39
C PHE A 91 -2.89 -4.97 11.15
N GLU A 92 -1.76 -4.80 10.46
CA GLU A 92 -0.78 -5.87 10.32
C GLU A 92 -0.09 -6.12 11.67
N ARG A 93 0.04 -7.38 12.05
CA ARG A 93 0.78 -7.81 13.24
C ARG A 93 2.27 -7.83 12.92
N CYS A 94 3.14 -7.61 13.89
CA CYS A 94 4.59 -7.69 13.67
C CYS A 94 5.29 -8.28 14.89
N PHE A 95 6.55 -8.67 14.69
CA PHE A 95 7.48 -9.02 15.76
C PHE A 95 8.58 -7.95 15.89
N ASP A 96 9.05 -7.42 14.76
CA ASP A 96 9.98 -6.30 14.71
C ASP A 96 9.71 -5.38 13.50
N ASP A 97 10.48 -4.29 13.36
CA ASP A 97 10.27 -3.30 12.30
C ASP A 97 10.46 -3.84 10.88
N PHE A 98 11.17 -4.97 10.70
CA PHE A 98 11.38 -5.56 9.36
C PHE A 98 10.16 -6.32 8.85
N ASP A 99 9.23 -6.66 9.75
CA ASP A 99 7.94 -7.24 9.39
C ASP A 99 7.00 -6.22 8.77
N CYS A 100 7.24 -4.93 9.00
CA CYS A 100 6.33 -3.89 8.59
C CYS A 100 6.66 -3.34 7.20
N PRO A 101 5.64 -2.82 6.48
CA PRO A 101 5.85 -2.07 5.25
C PRO A 101 6.81 -0.90 5.44
N SER A 102 7.44 -0.46 4.35
CA SER A 102 8.37 0.67 4.42
C SER A 102 7.69 1.91 5.02
N ASN A 103 8.36 2.55 5.97
CA ASN A 103 7.87 3.70 6.76
C ASN A 103 6.84 3.37 7.84
N PHE A 104 6.79 2.12 8.30
CA PHE A 104 6.06 1.72 9.50
C PHE A 104 7.02 1.24 10.57
N LEU A 105 6.59 1.34 11.82
CA LEU A 105 7.28 0.81 12.99
C LEU A 105 6.41 -0.23 13.69
N CYS A 106 7.06 -1.26 14.17
CA CYS A 106 6.43 -2.31 14.94
C CYS A 106 6.17 -1.80 16.36
N THR A 107 4.93 -1.40 16.60
CA THR A 107 4.52 -0.63 17.76
C THR A 107 3.62 -1.45 18.68
N PRO A 108 3.87 -1.46 20.00
CA PRO A 108 2.98 -2.11 20.94
C PRO A 108 1.61 -1.43 20.98
N THR A 109 0.56 -2.25 20.94
CA THR A 109 -0.82 -1.75 21.08
C THR A 109 -1.04 -1.18 22.48
N ALA A 110 -1.51 0.08 22.55
CA ALA A 110 -1.87 0.70 23.81
C ALA A 110 -3.21 0.10 24.29
N GLY A 111 -3.17 -0.84 25.25
CA GLY A 111 -4.40 -1.47 25.76
C GLY A 111 -4.26 -2.80 26.47
N GLY A 112 -3.08 -3.43 26.48
CA GLY A 112 -2.80 -4.59 27.34
C GLY A 112 -2.80 -5.95 26.66
N ALA A 113 -2.93 -6.02 25.33
CA ALA A 113 -2.43 -7.17 24.59
C ALA A 113 -0.93 -6.94 24.35
N SER A 114 -0.08 -7.94 24.60
CA SER A 114 1.35 -7.91 24.27
C SER A 114 1.62 -7.96 22.76
N GLU A 115 0.69 -7.42 21.97
CA GLU A 115 0.62 -7.53 20.54
C GLU A 115 1.24 -6.28 19.93
N LEU A 116 2.16 -6.51 19.00
CA LEU A 116 2.81 -5.47 18.22
C LEU A 116 2.13 -5.42 16.85
N ILE A 117 1.88 -4.19 16.40
CA ILE A 117 1.28 -3.92 15.09
C ILE A 117 2.10 -2.90 14.32
N CYS A 118 2.02 -2.95 13.00
CA CYS A 118 2.65 -1.97 12.14
C CYS A 118 1.85 -0.66 12.18
N LEU A 119 2.49 0.41 12.68
CA LEU A 119 1.93 1.76 12.66
C LEU A 119 2.88 2.75 12.01
N PRO A 120 2.37 3.85 11.43
CA PRO A 120 3.20 4.98 11.04
C PRO A 120 3.99 5.52 12.25
N PRO A 121 5.26 5.94 12.08
CA PRO A 121 6.17 6.31 13.15
C PRO A 121 5.71 7.45 14.05
#